data_AF-A0A223NWX4-F1
#
_entry.id   AF-A0A223NWX4-F1
#
_cell.length_a   1.000
_cell.length_b   1.000
_cell.length_c   1.000
_cell.angle_alpha   90.00
_cell.angle_beta   90.00
_cell.angle_gamma   90.00
#
_symmetry.space_group_name_H-M   'P 1'
#
loop_
_entity.id
_entity.type
_entity.pdbx_description
1 polymer ?
#
loop_
_entity_poly.entity_id
_entity_poly.type
_entity_poly.pdbx_seq_one_letter_code
_entity_poly.pdbx_strand_id
1 'polypeptide(L)' 'MTAIKNDEEYQKAISRYEQVQGALSNDPNHEGKINLANEISAYEDSIWDLPELTPEQSKRIMQEEFGAK' A
#
# COMPACT_ATOMS: atom_id res chain seq x y z
N MET A 1 -1.32 -18.98 -5.11
CA MET A 1 -1.27 -17.78 -4.27
C MET A 1 -2.51 -16.95 -4.56
N THR A 2 -3.18 -16.45 -3.53
CA THR A 2 -4.55 -15.93 -3.60
C THR A 2 -4.48 -14.45 -3.26
N ALA A 3 -4.76 -13.58 -4.24
CA ALA A 3 -4.75 -12.13 -4.04
C ALA A 3 -5.72 -11.71 -2.91
N ILE A 4 -5.36 -10.67 -2.16
CA ILE A 4 -6.19 -10.03 -1.12
C ILE A 4 -7.44 -9.43 -1.77
N LYS A 5 -8.64 -9.74 -1.25
CA LYS A 5 -9.91 -9.29 -1.86
C LYS A 5 -10.76 -8.42 -0.95
N ASN A 6 -10.44 -8.35 0.33
CA ASN A 6 -11.21 -7.63 1.33
C ASN A 6 -10.31 -7.15 2.48
N ASP A 7 -10.88 -6.29 3.31
CA ASP A 7 -10.18 -5.67 4.44
C ASP A 7 -9.70 -6.70 5.47
N GLU A 8 -10.45 -7.78 5.73
CA GLU A 8 -10.02 -8.79 6.71
C GLU A 8 -8.75 -9.53 6.25
N GLU A 9 -8.67 -9.87 4.96
CA GLU A 9 -7.46 -10.45 4.36
C GLU A 9 -6.30 -9.45 4.36
N TYR A 10 -6.59 -8.17 4.10
CA TYR A 10 -5.60 -7.09 4.15
C TYR A 10 -5.02 -6.92 5.56
N GLN A 11 -5.84 -6.84 6.60
CA GLN A 11 -5.38 -6.74 8.00
C GLN A 11 -4.51 -7.94 8.40
N LYS A 12 -4.86 -9.15 7.96
CA LYS A 12 -4.04 -10.36 8.18
C LYS A 12 -2.69 -10.27 7.45
N ALA A 13 -2.70 -9.80 6.20
CA ALA A 13 -1.49 -9.63 5.41
C ALA A 13 -0.55 -8.59 6.02
N ILE A 14 -1.07 -7.44 6.46
CA ILE A 14 -0.33 -6.39 7.18
C ILE A 14 0.27 -6.95 8.47
N SER A 15 -0.52 -7.59 9.32
CA SER A 15 -0.02 -8.16 10.57
C SER A 15 1.08 -9.21 10.34
N ARG A 16 0.95 -10.00 9.27
CA ARG A 16 2.00 -10.96 8.90
C ARG A 16 3.24 -10.26 8.37
N TYR A 17 3.09 -9.25 7.54
CA TYR A 17 4.18 -8.45 7.01
C TYR A 17 4.98 -7.81 8.14
N GLU A 18 4.32 -7.24 9.15
CA GLU A 18 4.97 -6.64 10.32
C GLU A 18 5.85 -7.63 11.09
N GLN A 19 5.46 -8.91 11.15
CA GLN A 19 6.24 -9.96 11.81
C GLN A 19 7.50 -10.35 11.02
N VAL A 20 7.46 -10.22 9.67
CA VAL A 20 8.55 -10.65 8.78
C VAL A 20 9.31 -9.49 8.14
N GLN A 21 8.95 -8.24 8.43
CA GLN A 21 9.52 -7.04 7.78
C GLN A 21 11.05 -6.96 7.93
N GLY A 22 11.56 -7.43 9.07
CA GLY A 22 12.99 -7.50 9.39
C GLY A 22 13.75 -8.66 8.73
N ALA A 23 13.08 -9.55 8.00
CA ALA A 23 13.72 -10.66 7.31
C ALA A 23 14.72 -10.14 6.24
N LEU A 24 15.99 -10.49 6.46
CA LEU A 24 17.11 -10.19 5.56
C LEU A 24 17.12 -11.20 4.39
N SER A 25 17.83 -10.89 3.31
CA SER A 25 17.81 -11.68 2.07
C SER A 25 18.22 -13.15 2.19
N ASN A 26 18.94 -13.51 3.25
CA ASN A 26 19.34 -14.90 3.54
C ASN A 26 18.33 -15.64 4.44
N ASP A 27 17.29 -14.96 4.92
CA ASP A 27 16.24 -15.55 5.75
C ASP A 27 15.17 -16.20 4.87
N PRO A 28 14.71 -17.43 5.17
CA PRO A 28 13.64 -18.08 4.43
C PRO A 28 12.33 -17.26 4.39
N ASN A 29 12.12 -16.34 5.34
CA ASN A 29 10.96 -15.44 5.35
C ASN A 29 11.10 -14.24 4.39
N HIS A 30 12.27 -14.02 3.78
CA HIS A 30 12.49 -12.89 2.88
C HIS A 30 11.58 -12.93 1.65
N GLU A 31 11.43 -14.09 1.03
CA GLU A 31 10.54 -14.28 -0.12
C GLU A 31 9.08 -14.04 0.29
N GLY A 32 8.69 -14.54 1.47
CA GLY A 32 7.36 -14.29 2.04
C GLY A 32 7.10 -12.80 2.29
N LYS A 33 8.09 -12.05 2.77
CA LYS A 33 8.00 -10.60 2.95
C LYS A 33 7.75 -9.89 1.62
N ILE A 34 8.50 -10.23 0.58
CA ILE A 34 8.36 -9.60 -0.75
C ILE A 34 6.98 -9.89 -1.33
N ASN A 35 6.52 -11.14 -1.23
CA ASN A 35 5.20 -11.52 -1.73
C ASN A 35 4.08 -10.75 -1.00
N LEU A 36 4.15 -10.68 0.34
CA LEU A 36 3.18 -9.91 1.13
C LEU A 36 3.18 -8.43 0.75
N ALA A 37 4.35 -7.80 0.57
CA ALA A 37 4.43 -6.40 0.14
C ALA A 37 3.75 -6.18 -1.22
N ASN A 38 3.98 -7.09 -2.18
CA ASN A 38 3.35 -6.99 -3.50
C ASN A 38 1.82 -7.16 -3.42
N GLU A 39 1.34 -8.09 -2.60
CA GLU A 39 -0.11 -8.32 -2.43
C GLU A 39 -0.81 -7.15 -1.74
N ILE A 40 -0.18 -6.59 -0.70
CA ILE A 40 -0.65 -5.40 0.02
C ILE A 40 -0.71 -4.21 -0.94
N SER A 41 0.36 -3.94 -1.68
CA SER A 41 0.41 -2.85 -2.65
C SER A 41 -0.63 -3.00 -3.74
N ALA A 42 -0.81 -4.21 -4.29
CA ALA A 42 -1.82 -4.45 -5.32
C ALA A 42 -3.26 -4.26 -4.79
N TYR A 43 -3.51 -4.64 -3.53
CA TYR A 43 -4.79 -4.37 -2.91
C TYR A 43 -4.99 -2.88 -2.69
N GLU A 44 -4.01 -2.17 -2.13
CA GLU A 44 -4.03 -0.72 -1.97
C GLU A 44 -4.29 0.00 -3.31
N ASP A 45 -3.58 -0.34 -4.37
CA ASP A 45 -3.84 0.23 -5.70
C ASP A 45 -5.27 -0.03 -6.19
N SER A 46 -5.88 -1.16 -5.79
CA SER A 46 -7.26 -1.50 -6.18
C SER A 46 -8.33 -0.74 -5.40
N ILE A 47 -8.03 -0.29 -4.18
CA ILE A 47 -8.93 0.54 -3.36
C ILE A 47 -8.71 2.03 -3.63
N TRP A 48 -7.48 2.42 -3.93
CA TRP A 48 -7.11 3.77 -4.33
C TRP A 48 -7.38 3.96 -5.83
N ASP A 49 -8.66 4.03 -6.20
CA ASP A 49 -9.09 4.66 -7.45
C ASP A 49 -8.93 6.18 -7.27
N LEU A 50 -7.68 6.64 -7.17
CA LEU A 50 -7.39 8.07 -7.14
C LEU A 50 -7.81 8.61 -8.51
N PRO A 51 -8.78 9.54 -8.58
CA PRO A 51 -9.08 10.18 -9.84
C PRO A 51 -7.79 10.81 -10.35
N GLU A 52 -7.46 10.59 -11.62
CA GLU A 52 -6.29 11.20 -12.23
C GLU A 52 -6.43 12.73 -12.12
N LEU A 53 -5.72 13.33 -11.18
CA LEU A 53 -5.84 14.76 -10.91
C LEU A 53 -5.07 15.52 -11.97
N THR A 54 -5.77 16.42 -12.67
CA THR A 54 -5.11 17.37 -13.56
C THR A 54 -4.22 18.32 -12.73
N PRO A 55 -3.17 18.91 -13.34
CA PRO A 55 -2.28 19.84 -12.64
C PRO A 55 -3.02 21.01 -11.94
N GLU A 56 -4.13 21.47 -12.52
CA GLU A 56 -4.97 22.52 -11.93
C GLU A 56 -5.72 22.05 -10.68
N GLN A 57 -6.25 20.83 -10.70
CA GLN A 57 -6.93 20.23 -9.53
C GLN A 57 -5.94 19.98 -8.39
N SER A 58 -4.74 19.46 -8.69
CA SER A 58 -3.67 19.28 -7.72
C SER A 58 -3.23 20.61 -7.09
N LYS A 59 -3.08 21.66 -7.89
CA LYS A 59 -2.72 23.01 -7.41
C LYS A 59 -3.80 23.61 -6.51
N ARG A 60 -5.07 23.40 -6.86
CA ARG A 60 -6.21 23.85 -6.06
C ARG A 60 -6.27 23.13 -4.71
N ILE A 61 -6.13 21.80 -4.68
CA ILE A 61 -6.09 21.01 -3.44
C ILE A 61 -4.92 21.47 -2.57
N MET A 62 -3.72 21.66 -3.12
CA MET A 62 -2.59 22.18 -2.34
C MET A 62 -2.86 23.56 -1.73
N GLN A 63 -3.56 24.44 -2.45
CA GLN A 63 -3.89 25.77 -1.97
C GLN A 63 -5.00 25.77 -0.91
N GLU A 64 -5.96 24.83 -0.99
CA GLU A 64 -7.03 24.64 -0.01
C GLU A 64 -6.54 23.93 1.27
N GLU A 65 -5.74 22.87 1.13
CA GLU A 65 -5.27 22.04 2.26
C GLU A 65 -4.05 22.61 2.97
N PHE A 66 -3.11 23.19 2.22
CA PHE A 66 -1.84 23.68 2.76
C PHE A 66 -1.74 25.19 2.78
N GLY A 67 -2.81 25.90 2.40
CA GLY A 67 -3.02 27.34 2.57
C GLY A 67 -1.74 28.16 2.40
N ALA A 68 -1.50 28.66 1.19
CA ALA A 68 -0.45 29.66 0.99
C ALA A 68 -0.71 30.83 1.96
N LYS A 69 0.12 30.94 3.00
CA LYS A 69 0.07 32.02 3.97
C LYS A 69 0.54 33.32 3.33
#